data_AF-A0A2L2TUE3-F1
#
_entry.id   AF-A0A2L2TUE3-F1
#
_cell.length_a   1.000
_cell.length_b   1.000
_cell.length_c   1.000
_cell.angle_alpha   90.00
_cell.angle_beta   90.00
_cell.angle_gamma   90.00
#
_symmetry.space_group_name_H-M   'P 1'
#
loop_
_entity.id
_entity.type
_entity.pdbx_description
1 polymer ?
#
loop_
_entity_poly.entity_id
_entity_poly.type
_entity_poly.pdbx_seq_one_letter_code
_entity_poly.pdbx_strand_id
1 'polypeptide(L)'
;MYRPDQRRSCCPHYTIRLDSTQFKPSRDQRQTINRFNRFVLGGSYMKEASRLYPRSRDEAKKRDNHFDLVERIHEAEDANVQKPPEAAHKLVVTLEHDDFTEEKFAVYENYQRVVHKDSPSEISKSGFKRFLCSSPLRRETMVAPDGRERRLGSYHHCYRLDGKLVAIGVLDLLPECVSSVYFLYHESIHQHAPGKLGALYEIALAIEEGYGWWYPGFYIHSCPKMRYKIDYSPQFVLDPESLTWDPLDRDMLDLLDKKPFVSLSLEKKKAIESGDNKPPVLSEEIKMSDSSEVKGSDSSLSGDEEDGDWLFTSGMPGIPPVTLAATWDMDHIALKIAPEGPLYETSDLVSWDERGVKEHPGLKSAVAELVAATGPDLMDRICIDFAPKR
;
A
#
# COMPACT_ATOMS: atom_id res chain seq x y z
N MET A 1 -3.26 -12.60 -2.69
CA MET A 1 -3.28 -11.36 -3.50
C MET A 1 -4.73 -10.94 -3.63
N TYR A 2 -5.10 -9.71 -3.25
CA TYR A 2 -6.47 -9.19 -3.42
C TYR A 2 -6.48 -8.26 -4.62
N ARG A 3 -7.03 -8.73 -5.74
CA ARG A 3 -7.24 -7.91 -6.95
C ARG A 3 -8.74 -7.68 -7.10
N PRO A 4 -9.23 -6.44 -6.90
CA PRO A 4 -10.65 -6.15 -7.06
C PRO A 4 -11.04 -6.13 -8.54
N ASP A 5 -12.29 -6.49 -8.85
CA ASP A 5 -12.86 -6.19 -10.17
C ASP A 5 -13.21 -4.71 -10.24
N GLN A 6 -12.27 -3.90 -10.73
CA GLN A 6 -12.45 -2.45 -10.81
C GLN A 6 -13.59 -2.03 -11.73
N ARG A 7 -13.95 -2.85 -12.73
CA ARG A 7 -14.99 -2.48 -13.69
C ARG A 7 -16.38 -2.65 -13.11
N ARG A 8 -16.58 -3.67 -12.26
CA ARG A 8 -17.86 -3.93 -11.57
C ARG A 8 -17.96 -3.23 -10.20
N SER A 9 -16.86 -2.72 -9.66
CA SER A 9 -16.86 -1.95 -8.41
C SER A 9 -17.55 -0.59 -8.58
N CYS A 10 -18.45 -0.23 -7.66
CA CYS A 10 -19.06 1.12 -7.63
C CYS A 10 -18.02 2.23 -7.38
N CYS A 11 -16.92 1.89 -6.70
CA CYS A 11 -15.80 2.75 -6.37
C CYS A 11 -14.49 2.04 -6.76
N PRO A 12 -13.96 2.26 -7.98
CA PRO A 12 -12.80 1.51 -8.44
C PRO A 12 -11.54 1.77 -7.61
N HIS A 13 -10.87 0.68 -7.26
CA HIS A 13 -9.66 0.66 -6.46
C HIS A 13 -8.44 0.62 -7.38
N TYR A 14 -7.71 1.73 -7.45
CA TYR A 14 -6.49 1.83 -8.24
C TYR A 14 -5.28 1.58 -7.36
N THR A 15 -4.44 0.61 -7.71
CA THR A 15 -3.15 0.46 -7.04
C THR A 15 -2.25 1.61 -7.47
N ILE A 16 -1.73 2.35 -6.50
CA ILE A 16 -0.78 3.44 -6.74
C ILE A 16 0.53 3.14 -6.03
N ARG A 17 1.61 3.69 -6.57
CA ARG A 17 2.94 3.65 -5.95
C ARG A 17 3.68 4.95 -6.21
N LEU A 18 4.65 5.22 -5.35
CA LEU A 18 5.53 6.37 -5.44
C LEU A 18 6.97 5.88 -5.49
N ASP A 19 7.78 6.47 -6.36
CA ASP A 19 9.23 6.24 -6.38
C ASP A 19 9.86 7.00 -5.21
N SER A 20 10.37 6.26 -4.22
CA SER A 20 10.93 6.83 -2.99
C SER A 20 12.13 7.74 -3.28
N THR A 21 12.90 7.44 -4.33
CA THR A 21 14.12 8.16 -4.71
C THR A 21 13.83 9.50 -5.41
N GLN A 22 12.63 9.66 -5.97
CA GLN A 22 12.20 10.86 -6.67
C GLN A 22 11.29 11.76 -5.83
N PHE A 23 10.84 11.29 -4.67
CA PHE A 23 9.91 12.03 -3.83
C PHE A 23 10.49 13.36 -3.35
N LYS A 24 9.66 14.41 -3.44
CA LYS A 24 9.99 15.74 -2.93
C LYS A 24 8.85 16.23 -2.04
N PRO A 25 9.10 16.42 -0.73
CA PRO A 25 8.08 16.93 0.18
C PRO A 25 7.51 18.28 -0.27
N SER A 26 6.20 18.37 -0.35
CA SER A 26 5.47 19.60 -0.65
C SER A 26 5.70 20.67 0.43
N ARG A 27 5.34 21.93 0.16
CA ARG A 27 5.45 23.00 1.18
C ARG A 27 4.68 22.64 2.45
N ASP A 28 3.48 22.10 2.32
CA ASP A 28 2.63 21.71 3.44
C ASP A 28 3.21 20.53 4.23
N GLN A 29 3.75 19.51 3.55
CA GLN A 29 4.47 18.39 4.19
C GLN A 29 5.70 18.88 4.98
N ARG A 30 6.52 19.75 4.39
CA ARG A 30 7.67 20.37 5.07
C ARG A 30 7.24 21.18 6.30
N GLN A 31 6.15 21.93 6.20
CA GLN A 31 5.61 22.68 7.34
C GLN A 31 5.10 21.76 8.45
N THR A 32 4.47 20.63 8.12
CA THR A 32 4.06 19.63 9.11
C THR A 32 5.26 19.09 9.88
N ILE A 33 6.32 18.66 9.18
CA ILE A 33 7.57 18.20 9.83
C ILE A 33 8.13 19.29 10.75
N ASN A 34 8.30 20.51 10.24
CA ASN A 34 8.88 21.61 11.02
C ASN A 34 8.04 21.97 12.26
N ARG A 35 6.71 21.91 12.17
CA ARG A 35 5.82 22.15 13.32
C ARG A 35 5.94 21.04 14.36
N PHE A 36 5.98 19.78 13.92
CA PHE A 36 6.14 18.64 14.82
C PHE A 36 7.50 18.64 15.51
N ASN A 37 8.58 18.88 14.77
CA ASN A 37 9.93 19.01 15.34
C ASN A 37 9.99 20.15 16.37
N ARG A 38 9.38 21.31 16.08
CA ARG A 38 9.30 22.41 17.04
C ARG A 38 8.52 22.04 18.30
N PHE A 39 7.44 21.26 18.16
CA PHE A 39 6.67 20.76 19.30
C PHE A 39 7.52 19.84 20.17
N VAL A 40 8.17 18.83 19.59
CA VAL A 40 9.01 17.85 20.30
C VAL A 40 10.21 18.52 20.96
N LEU A 41 10.95 19.35 20.20
CA LEU A 41 12.14 20.03 20.73
C LEU A 41 11.77 21.08 21.77
N GLY A 42 10.75 21.89 21.52
CA GLY A 42 10.33 22.98 22.41
C GLY A 42 11.16 24.26 22.27
N GLY A 43 10.55 25.39 22.66
CA GLY A 43 11.15 26.73 22.53
C GLY A 43 12.45 26.92 23.33
N SER A 44 12.48 26.40 24.56
CA SER A 44 13.63 26.52 25.47
C SER A 44 14.85 25.77 24.93
N TYR A 45 14.66 24.50 24.52
CA TYR A 45 15.71 23.71 23.87
C TYR A 45 16.26 24.43 22.64
N MET A 46 15.41 24.84 21.69
CA MET A 46 15.88 25.46 20.46
C MET A 46 16.72 26.72 20.71
N LYS A 47 16.32 27.55 21.69
CA LYS A 47 17.05 28.75 22.07
C LYS A 47 18.43 28.40 22.64
N GLU A 48 18.48 27.47 23.59
CA GLU A 48 19.73 27.08 24.25
C GLU A 48 20.67 26.27 23.33
N ALA A 49 20.13 25.34 22.55
CA ALA A 49 20.87 24.57 21.56
C ALA A 49 21.49 25.48 20.50
N SER A 50 20.80 26.53 20.04
CA SER A 50 21.39 27.50 19.10
C SER A 50 22.62 28.24 19.66
N ARG A 51 22.74 28.35 21.00
CA ARG A 51 23.88 28.97 21.69
C ARG A 51 25.00 27.97 21.93
N LEU A 52 24.68 26.74 22.34
CA LEU A 52 25.66 25.71 22.68
C LEU A 52 26.24 25.01 21.44
N TYR A 53 25.40 24.83 20.43
CA TYR A 53 25.70 24.09 19.21
C TYR A 53 25.29 24.91 17.98
N PRO A 54 25.93 26.08 17.77
CA PRO A 54 25.60 26.92 16.63
C PRO A 54 25.94 26.19 15.32
N ARG A 55 25.00 26.23 14.37
CA ARG A 55 25.26 25.75 13.01
C ARG A 55 26.29 26.66 12.35
N SER A 56 27.23 26.07 11.64
CA SER A 56 28.12 26.80 10.74
C SER A 56 27.32 27.51 9.64
N ARG A 57 27.95 28.51 9.02
CA ARG A 57 27.32 29.26 7.92
C ARG A 57 26.92 28.34 6.75
N ASP A 58 27.73 27.33 6.48
CA ASP A 58 27.50 26.41 5.36
C ASP A 58 26.38 25.43 5.68
N GLU A 59 26.28 24.93 6.92
CA GLU A 59 25.14 24.11 7.38
C GLU A 59 23.83 24.90 7.35
N ALA A 60 23.84 26.15 7.82
CA ALA A 60 22.67 27.03 7.76
C ALA A 60 22.22 27.26 6.30
N LYS A 61 23.18 27.57 5.41
CA LYS A 61 22.91 27.74 3.99
C LYS A 61 22.39 26.46 3.32
N LYS A 62 22.94 25.29 3.66
CA LYS A 62 22.43 23.99 3.16
C LYS A 62 20.99 23.79 3.61
N ARG A 63 20.71 24.02 4.89
CA ARG A 63 19.38 23.86 5.49
C ARG A 63 18.31 24.76 4.86
N ASP A 64 18.66 25.99 4.50
CA ASP A 64 17.70 26.93 3.92
C ASP A 64 17.40 26.63 2.45
N ASN A 65 18.38 26.11 1.70
CA ASN A 65 18.25 25.87 0.26
C ASN A 65 17.85 24.44 -0.10
N HIS A 66 18.09 23.47 0.78
CA HIS A 66 17.83 22.06 0.54
C HIS A 66 17.03 21.43 1.68
N PHE A 67 15.91 20.80 1.33
CA PHE A 67 15.11 20.01 2.27
C PHE A 67 15.38 18.53 2.02
N ASP A 68 16.28 17.97 2.83
CA ASP A 68 16.53 16.53 2.89
C ASP A 68 15.45 15.88 3.77
N LEU A 69 14.66 14.95 3.23
CA LEU A 69 13.56 14.33 3.98
C LEU A 69 14.07 13.53 5.18
N VAL A 70 15.08 12.68 4.97
CA VAL A 70 15.62 11.77 5.99
C VAL A 70 16.23 12.58 7.13
N GLU A 71 17.06 13.58 6.82
CA GLU A 71 17.63 14.47 7.85
C GLU A 71 16.54 15.17 8.68
N ARG A 72 15.47 15.64 8.02
CA ARG A 72 14.45 16.46 8.68
C ARG A 72 13.43 15.68 9.46
N ILE A 73 13.07 14.48 9.02
CA ILE A 73 12.06 13.67 9.70
C ILE A 73 12.61 13.11 11.02
N HIS A 74 13.90 12.76 11.06
CA HIS A 74 14.56 12.22 12.26
C HIS A 74 15.15 13.31 13.19
N GLU A 75 15.13 14.59 12.80
CA GLU A 75 15.79 15.69 13.53
C GLU A 75 15.37 15.80 15.01
N ALA A 76 14.11 15.50 15.32
CA ALA A 76 13.57 15.62 16.68
C ALA A 76 13.59 14.31 17.48
N GLU A 77 14.11 13.22 16.92
CA GLU A 77 14.23 11.95 17.63
C GLU A 77 15.33 12.04 18.69
N ASP A 78 15.08 11.41 19.84
CA ASP A 78 15.94 11.48 21.03
C ASP A 78 17.40 11.11 20.75
N ALA A 79 17.62 10.17 19.82
CA ALA A 79 18.96 9.74 19.41
C ALA A 79 19.76 10.84 18.66
N ASN A 80 19.07 11.79 18.01
CA ASN A 80 19.65 12.86 17.21
C ASN A 80 19.66 14.22 17.92
N VAL A 81 18.96 14.33 19.04
CA VAL A 81 18.89 15.54 19.88
C VAL A 81 20.19 15.68 20.68
N GLN A 82 20.81 16.86 20.61
CA GLN A 82 22.06 17.14 21.34
C GLN A 82 21.77 17.49 22.79
N LYS A 83 22.51 16.88 23.72
CA LYS A 83 22.30 17.04 25.17
C LYS A 83 23.60 17.43 25.87
N PRO A 84 23.57 18.39 26.82
CA PRO A 84 22.43 19.23 27.24
C PRO A 84 22.12 20.36 26.23
N PRO A 85 20.92 20.98 26.21
CA PRO A 85 19.78 20.82 27.13
C PRO A 85 18.84 19.66 26.73
N GLU A 86 17.86 19.35 27.57
CA GLU A 86 16.81 18.37 27.23
C GLU A 86 15.73 19.00 26.34
N ALA A 87 15.22 18.21 25.38
CA ALA A 87 14.05 18.59 24.58
C ALA A 87 12.78 18.60 25.44
N ALA A 88 11.73 19.30 24.97
CA ALA A 88 10.44 19.34 25.66
C ALA A 88 9.76 17.97 25.72
N HIS A 89 9.96 17.14 24.69
CA HIS A 89 9.48 15.78 24.62
C HIS A 89 10.56 14.83 24.11
N LYS A 90 10.50 13.58 24.55
CA LYS A 90 11.34 12.49 24.05
C LYS A 90 10.61 11.71 22.97
N LEU A 91 10.98 11.91 21.71
CA LEU A 91 10.47 11.15 20.57
C LEU A 91 11.38 9.94 20.27
N VAL A 92 10.80 8.75 20.20
CA VAL A 92 11.49 7.52 19.81
C VAL A 92 10.66 6.81 18.75
N VAL A 93 11.27 6.53 17.61
CA VAL A 93 10.64 5.81 16.50
C VAL A 93 11.38 4.50 16.28
N THR A 94 10.65 3.38 16.23
CA THR A 94 11.24 2.04 16.12
C THR A 94 10.46 1.17 15.15
N LEU A 95 11.16 0.38 14.35
CA LEU A 95 10.56 -0.71 13.59
C LEU A 95 10.57 -2.00 14.43
N GLU A 96 9.40 -2.46 14.80
CA GLU A 96 9.17 -3.65 15.64
C GLU A 96 8.41 -4.73 14.87
N HIS A 97 8.40 -5.97 15.38
CA HIS A 97 7.51 -6.99 14.83
C HIS A 97 6.03 -6.58 14.97
N ASP A 98 5.20 -7.07 14.04
CA ASP A 98 3.74 -6.90 14.07
C ASP A 98 3.05 -7.72 15.17
N ASP A 99 3.80 -8.32 16.10
CA ASP A 99 3.26 -9.05 17.24
C ASP A 99 2.35 -8.19 18.13
N PHE A 100 1.34 -8.83 18.71
CA PHE A 100 0.43 -8.23 19.66
C PHE A 100 1.16 -7.79 20.93
N THR A 101 0.89 -6.57 21.38
CA THR A 101 1.17 -6.13 22.75
C THR A 101 -0.01 -5.34 23.30
N GLU A 102 -0.14 -5.28 24.62
CA GLU A 102 -1.16 -4.46 25.28
C GLU A 102 -0.99 -2.96 24.95
N GLU A 103 0.27 -2.50 24.84
CA GLU A 103 0.59 -1.13 24.44
C GLU A 103 0.08 -0.83 23.02
N LYS A 104 0.30 -1.73 22.06
CA LYS A 104 -0.16 -1.58 20.67
C LYS A 104 -1.69 -1.62 20.58
N PHE A 105 -2.31 -2.53 21.33
CA PHE A 105 -3.77 -2.62 21.39
C PHE A 105 -4.43 -1.37 21.99
N ALA A 106 -3.80 -0.72 22.98
CA ALA A 106 -4.33 0.52 23.55
C ALA A 106 -4.43 1.66 22.52
N VAL A 107 -3.46 1.76 21.60
CA VAL A 107 -3.54 2.74 20.50
C VAL A 107 -4.63 2.36 19.49
N TYR A 108 -4.74 1.07 19.16
CA TYR A 108 -5.81 0.57 18.28
C TYR A 108 -7.21 0.84 18.86
N GLU A 109 -7.45 0.51 20.13
CA GLU A 109 -8.72 0.77 20.80
C GLU A 109 -9.08 2.26 20.78
N ASN A 110 -8.12 3.11 21.14
CA ASN A 110 -8.32 4.55 21.11
C ASN A 110 -8.70 5.03 19.69
N TYR A 111 -7.99 4.54 18.68
CA TYR A 111 -8.23 4.90 17.28
C TYR A 111 -9.62 4.45 16.80
N GLN A 112 -10.02 3.19 17.04
CA GLN A 112 -11.36 2.70 16.67
C GLN A 112 -12.46 3.54 17.33
N ARG A 113 -12.36 3.79 18.63
CA ARG A 113 -13.35 4.57 19.37
C ARG A 113 -13.42 6.04 18.93
N VAL A 114 -12.28 6.68 18.69
CA VAL A 114 -12.22 8.13 18.42
C VAL A 114 -12.42 8.45 16.94
N VAL A 115 -11.81 7.68 16.05
CA VAL A 115 -11.80 7.95 14.60
C VAL A 115 -12.94 7.22 13.89
N HIS A 116 -13.14 5.93 14.17
CA HIS A 116 -14.21 5.12 13.53
C HIS A 116 -15.55 5.17 14.28
N LYS A 117 -15.54 5.58 15.55
CA LYS A 117 -16.73 5.66 16.42
C LYS A 117 -17.35 4.29 16.74
N ASP A 118 -16.54 3.25 16.68
CA ASP A 118 -16.94 1.89 17.05
C ASP A 118 -17.33 1.80 18.52
N SER A 119 -18.28 0.92 18.82
CA SER A 119 -18.67 0.62 20.18
C SER A 119 -17.62 -0.28 20.88
N PRO A 120 -17.51 -0.23 22.22
CA PRO A 120 -16.57 -1.09 22.95
C PRO A 120 -16.72 -2.59 22.69
N SER A 121 -17.92 -3.05 22.31
CA SER A 121 -18.19 -4.44 21.95
C SER A 121 -17.59 -4.87 20.62
N GLU A 122 -17.35 -3.94 19.70
CA GLU A 122 -16.76 -4.20 18.38
C GLU A 122 -15.22 -4.23 18.45
N ILE A 123 -14.65 -3.57 19.45
CA ILE A 123 -13.21 -3.44 19.61
C ILE A 123 -12.65 -4.60 20.44
N SER A 124 -12.09 -5.59 19.75
CA SER A 124 -11.57 -6.80 20.40
C SER A 124 -10.08 -7.04 20.14
N LYS A 125 -9.39 -7.65 21.11
CA LYS A 125 -8.00 -8.08 20.97
C LYS A 125 -7.82 -9.12 19.85
N SER A 126 -8.79 -10.01 19.68
CA SER A 126 -8.80 -11.00 18.61
C SER A 126 -8.95 -10.34 17.24
N GLY A 127 -9.82 -9.33 17.13
CA GLY A 127 -9.96 -8.50 15.93
C GLY A 127 -8.63 -7.83 15.56
N PHE A 128 -7.99 -7.16 16.52
CA PHE A 128 -6.68 -6.54 16.32
C PHE A 128 -5.61 -7.54 15.88
N LYS A 129 -5.51 -8.70 16.55
CA LYS A 129 -4.55 -9.77 16.18
C LYS A 129 -4.75 -10.26 14.75
N ARG A 130 -6.00 -10.56 14.38
CA ARG A 130 -6.34 -11.08 13.05
C ARG A 130 -6.07 -10.05 11.97
N PHE A 131 -6.36 -8.77 12.24
CA PHE A 131 -6.25 -7.72 11.25
C PHE A 131 -4.82 -7.20 11.07
N LEU A 132 -4.10 -6.96 12.17
CA LEU A 132 -2.84 -6.19 12.16
C LEU A 132 -1.63 -6.96 12.71
N CYS A 133 -1.79 -8.18 13.22
CA CYS A 133 -0.67 -8.96 13.79
C CYS A 133 -0.46 -10.34 13.12
N SER A 134 -1.25 -10.64 12.09
CA SER A 134 -1.29 -11.96 11.47
C SER A 134 -0.98 -11.83 9.99
N SER A 135 0.29 -11.72 9.66
CA SER A 135 0.76 -11.66 8.28
C SER A 135 1.15 -13.04 7.72
N PRO A 136 0.81 -13.33 6.45
CA PRO A 136 1.35 -14.50 5.75
C PRO A 136 2.80 -14.29 5.26
N LEU A 137 3.33 -13.06 5.34
CA LEU A 137 4.68 -12.75 4.87
C LEU A 137 5.73 -13.32 5.83
N ARG A 138 6.72 -14.00 5.26
CA ARG A 138 7.86 -14.50 6.02
C ARG A 138 8.82 -13.35 6.30
N ARG A 139 9.26 -13.25 7.55
CA ARG A 139 10.29 -12.28 7.93
C ARG A 139 11.66 -12.87 7.62
N GLU A 140 12.41 -12.19 6.77
CA GLU A 140 13.77 -12.57 6.38
C GLU A 140 14.57 -11.34 5.94
N THR A 141 15.85 -11.51 5.69
CA THR A 141 16.70 -10.47 5.10
C THR A 141 17.15 -10.94 3.73
N MET A 142 17.00 -10.09 2.72
CA MET A 142 17.53 -10.34 1.39
C MET A 142 18.68 -9.40 1.07
N VAL A 143 19.58 -9.83 0.19
CA VAL A 143 20.56 -8.95 -0.45
C VAL A 143 20.02 -8.60 -1.83
N ALA A 144 19.72 -7.33 -2.05
CA ALA A 144 19.22 -6.85 -3.33
C ALA A 144 20.34 -6.78 -4.40
N PRO A 145 20.01 -6.67 -5.70
CA PRO A 145 21.02 -6.60 -6.77
C PRO A 145 22.00 -5.43 -6.66
N ASP A 146 21.64 -4.38 -5.92
CA ASP A 146 22.50 -3.24 -5.58
C ASP A 146 23.50 -3.53 -4.45
N GLY A 147 23.48 -4.74 -3.88
CA GLY A 147 24.31 -5.19 -2.78
C GLY A 147 23.82 -4.77 -1.39
N ARG A 148 22.68 -4.09 -1.28
CA ARG A 148 22.13 -3.64 0.01
C ARG A 148 21.29 -4.74 0.65
N GLU A 149 21.42 -4.89 1.96
CA GLU A 149 20.51 -5.75 2.74
C GLU A 149 19.16 -5.06 2.93
N ARG A 150 18.07 -5.79 2.72
CA ARG A 150 16.69 -5.33 2.89
C ARG A 150 15.93 -6.32 3.75
N ARG A 151 15.15 -5.79 4.71
CA ARG A 151 14.27 -6.58 5.58
C ARG A 151 12.98 -6.90 4.85
N LEU A 152 12.50 -8.13 4.97
CA LEU A 152 11.23 -8.54 4.40
C LEU A 152 10.27 -8.94 5.51
N GLY A 153 8.98 -8.87 5.21
CA GLY A 153 7.90 -9.29 6.09
C GLY A 153 7.17 -8.11 6.72
N SER A 154 6.28 -8.42 7.66
CA SER A 154 5.43 -7.42 8.29
C SER A 154 6.00 -6.89 9.59
N TYR A 155 5.81 -5.59 9.80
CA TYR A 155 6.36 -4.84 10.92
C TYR A 155 5.39 -3.75 11.39
N HIS A 156 5.51 -3.40 12.67
CA HIS A 156 4.92 -2.22 13.26
C HIS A 156 5.97 -1.12 13.40
N HIS A 157 5.76 -0.02 12.68
CA HIS A 157 6.51 1.21 12.85
C HIS A 157 5.91 2.00 14.02
N CYS A 158 6.57 1.93 15.18
CA CYS A 158 6.05 2.41 16.46
C CYS A 158 6.62 3.80 16.80
N TYR A 159 5.73 4.74 17.12
CA TYR A 159 6.07 6.12 17.47
C TYR A 159 5.76 6.38 18.93
N ARG A 160 6.80 6.58 19.75
CA ARG A 160 6.66 6.86 21.18
C ARG A 160 7.01 8.31 21.50
N LEU A 161 6.14 8.96 22.26
CA LEU A 161 6.35 10.30 22.80
C LEU A 161 6.35 10.21 24.33
N ASP A 162 7.44 10.64 24.97
CA ASP A 162 7.65 10.58 26.42
C ASP A 162 7.45 9.16 26.99
N GLY A 163 7.92 8.17 26.22
CA GLY A 163 7.81 6.75 26.58
C GLY A 163 6.42 6.14 26.38
N LYS A 164 5.44 6.88 25.85
CA LYS A 164 4.10 6.35 25.51
C LYS A 164 3.98 6.14 24.01
N LEU A 165 3.55 4.95 23.58
CA LEU A 165 3.18 4.72 22.18
C LEU A 165 1.95 5.54 21.79
N VAL A 166 2.11 6.36 20.75
CA VAL A 166 1.09 7.30 20.27
C VAL A 166 0.69 7.10 18.82
N ALA A 167 1.47 6.33 18.04
CA ALA A 167 1.07 5.89 16.71
C ALA A 167 1.74 4.57 16.32
N ILE A 168 1.13 3.89 15.35
CA ILE A 168 1.62 2.67 14.73
C ILE A 168 1.33 2.73 13.23
N GLY A 169 2.39 2.65 12.42
CA GLY A 169 2.28 2.27 11.01
C GLY A 169 2.41 0.76 10.89
N VAL A 170 1.49 0.11 10.19
CA VAL A 170 1.53 -1.33 9.88
C VAL A 170 2.06 -1.46 8.47
N LEU A 171 3.25 -2.04 8.35
CA LEU A 171 4.02 -2.05 7.11
C LEU A 171 4.30 -3.48 6.66
N ASP A 172 4.15 -3.71 5.37
CA ASP A 172 4.72 -4.87 4.69
C ASP A 172 5.98 -4.43 3.94
N LEU A 173 7.13 -4.98 4.32
CA LEU A 173 8.38 -4.79 3.62
C LEU A 173 8.55 -5.92 2.61
N LEU A 174 8.65 -5.53 1.34
CA LEU A 174 8.73 -6.42 0.18
C LEU A 174 10.02 -6.09 -0.60
N PRO A 175 10.48 -6.96 -1.51
CA PRO A 175 11.80 -6.84 -2.15
C PRO A 175 12.15 -5.44 -2.64
N GLU A 176 11.19 -4.74 -3.23
CA GLU A 176 11.36 -3.42 -3.84
C GLU A 176 10.50 -2.34 -3.19
N CYS A 177 9.76 -2.64 -2.11
CA CYS A 177 8.83 -1.65 -1.57
C CYS A 177 8.53 -1.72 -0.08
N VAL A 178 8.18 -0.53 0.45
CA VAL A 178 7.47 -0.35 1.73
C VAL A 178 5.99 -0.20 1.41
N SER A 179 5.15 -1.14 1.83
CA SER A 179 3.70 -1.09 1.67
C SER A 179 3.02 -0.66 2.97
N SER A 180 2.33 0.48 2.91
CA SER A 180 1.54 1.05 4.01
C SER A 180 0.19 0.33 4.09
N VAL A 181 0.10 -0.65 4.99
CA VAL A 181 -1.11 -1.47 5.16
C VAL A 181 -2.16 -0.72 5.97
N TYR A 182 -1.73 -0.13 7.09
CA TYR A 182 -2.61 0.60 7.99
C TYR A 182 -1.85 1.62 8.82
N PHE A 183 -2.50 2.70 9.24
CA PHE A 183 -1.88 3.66 10.14
C PHE A 183 -2.89 4.10 11.20
N LEU A 184 -2.53 3.89 12.46
CA LEU A 184 -3.38 4.20 13.62
C LEU A 184 -2.62 5.08 14.61
N TYR A 185 -3.36 5.93 15.32
CA TYR A 185 -2.77 6.89 16.24
C TYR A 185 -3.69 7.19 17.42
N HIS A 186 -3.08 7.56 18.53
CA HIS A 186 -3.78 8.01 19.73
C HIS A 186 -4.25 9.47 19.56
N GLU A 187 -5.42 9.80 20.10
CA GLU A 187 -6.02 11.15 19.99
C GLU A 187 -5.12 12.29 20.50
N SER A 188 -4.20 11.98 21.42
CA SER A 188 -3.23 12.94 22.00
C SER A 188 -2.33 13.60 20.96
N ILE A 189 -2.14 13.00 19.78
CA ILE A 189 -1.32 13.58 18.71
C ILE A 189 -2.14 14.04 17.50
N HIS A 190 -3.47 14.00 17.57
CA HIS A 190 -4.36 14.30 16.44
C HIS A 190 -4.07 15.68 15.79
N GLN A 191 -3.81 16.68 16.62
CA GLN A 191 -3.50 18.06 16.20
C GLN A 191 -2.19 18.20 15.40
N HIS A 192 -1.34 17.17 15.37
CA HIS A 192 -0.03 17.20 14.72
C HIS A 192 -0.02 16.53 13.33
N ALA A 193 -1.20 16.22 12.76
CA ALA A 193 -1.34 15.56 11.46
C ALA A 193 -0.58 14.21 11.36
N PRO A 194 -0.84 13.27 12.28
CA PRO A 194 -0.06 12.05 12.44
C PRO A 194 -0.04 11.18 11.18
N GLY A 195 -1.13 11.10 10.40
CA GLY A 195 -1.13 10.34 9.14
C GLY A 195 -0.16 10.89 8.09
N LYS A 196 0.05 12.21 8.05
CA LYS A 196 1.02 12.82 7.14
C LYS A 196 2.45 12.59 7.62
N LEU A 197 2.68 12.68 8.94
CA LEU A 197 3.97 12.32 9.51
C LEU A 197 4.31 10.85 9.26
N GLY A 198 3.35 9.95 9.47
CA GLY A 198 3.49 8.51 9.21
C GLY A 198 3.92 8.22 7.78
N ALA A 199 3.21 8.76 6.79
CA ALA A 199 3.59 8.61 5.39
C ALA A 199 5.02 9.14 5.09
N LEU A 200 5.40 10.29 5.67
CA LEU A 200 6.73 10.86 5.46
C LEU A 200 7.84 10.01 6.11
N TYR A 201 7.56 9.40 7.26
CA TYR A 201 8.44 8.43 7.91
C TYR A 201 8.56 7.13 7.13
N GLU A 202 7.47 6.63 6.56
CA GLU A 202 7.48 5.42 5.73
C GLU A 202 8.25 5.63 4.41
N ILE A 203 8.13 6.81 3.79
CA ILE A 203 8.91 7.16 2.61
C ILE A 203 10.40 7.34 2.99
N ALA A 204 10.71 7.93 4.15
CA ALA A 204 12.08 8.00 4.64
C ALA A 204 12.68 6.60 4.86
N LEU A 205 11.95 5.70 5.52
CA LEU A 205 12.32 4.30 5.68
C LEU A 205 12.60 3.62 4.33
N ALA A 206 11.77 3.90 3.32
CA ALA A 206 11.97 3.39 1.96
C ALA A 206 13.31 3.85 1.37
N ILE A 207 13.64 5.13 1.52
CA ILE A 207 14.92 5.72 1.04
C ILE A 207 16.11 5.11 1.80
N GLU A 208 16.02 5.03 3.12
CA GLU A 208 17.10 4.60 4.01
C GLU A 208 17.51 3.15 3.77
N GLU A 209 16.52 2.26 3.69
CA GLU A 209 16.72 0.83 3.44
C GLU A 209 16.84 0.47 1.95
N GLY A 210 16.68 1.45 1.06
CA GLY A 210 16.85 1.26 -0.37
C GLY A 210 15.71 0.54 -1.06
N TYR A 211 14.49 0.60 -0.53
CA TYR A 211 13.30 0.19 -1.27
C TYR A 211 12.95 1.26 -2.32
N GLY A 212 12.87 0.86 -3.59
CA GLY A 212 12.58 1.79 -4.69
C GLY A 212 11.18 2.40 -4.63
N TRP A 213 10.23 1.74 -3.96
CA TRP A 213 8.82 2.14 -3.99
C TRP A 213 8.19 2.28 -2.60
N TRP A 214 7.31 3.25 -2.45
CA TRP A 214 6.33 3.31 -1.36
C TRP A 214 4.92 3.10 -1.92
N TYR A 215 4.18 2.16 -1.33
CA TYR A 215 2.82 1.84 -1.72
C TYR A 215 1.86 2.32 -0.63
N PRO A 216 1.08 3.38 -0.83
CA PRO A 216 0.13 3.87 0.16
C PRO A 216 -1.18 3.07 0.21
N GLY A 217 -1.24 1.89 -0.43
CA GLY A 217 -2.46 1.12 -0.67
C GLY A 217 -3.31 1.67 -1.83
N PHE A 218 -4.55 1.19 -1.95
CA PHE A 218 -5.44 1.60 -3.05
C PHE A 218 -5.77 3.10 -3.03
N TYR A 219 -6.03 3.67 -4.20
CA TYR A 219 -6.60 4.99 -4.41
C TYR A 219 -8.00 4.84 -4.99
N ILE A 220 -8.97 5.51 -4.37
CA ILE A 220 -10.35 5.56 -4.84
C ILE A 220 -10.65 7.02 -5.13
N HIS A 221 -10.73 7.38 -6.41
CA HIS A 221 -10.82 8.77 -6.85
C HIS A 221 -12.08 9.49 -6.33
N SER A 222 -13.21 8.77 -6.29
CA SER A 222 -14.49 9.28 -5.79
C SER A 222 -14.52 9.46 -4.26
N CYS A 223 -13.55 8.92 -3.51
CA CYS A 223 -13.55 8.96 -2.04
C CYS A 223 -12.76 10.18 -1.52
N PRO A 224 -13.39 11.17 -0.87
CA PRO A 224 -12.69 12.35 -0.35
C PRO A 224 -11.59 12.01 0.67
N LYS A 225 -11.80 10.98 1.49
CA LYS A 225 -10.82 10.51 2.48
C LYS A 225 -9.55 9.93 1.84
N MET A 226 -9.57 9.62 0.55
CA MET A 226 -8.45 9.01 -0.18
C MET A 226 -7.71 10.01 -1.07
N ARG A 227 -8.26 11.22 -1.25
CA ARG A 227 -7.66 12.25 -2.12
C ARG A 227 -6.27 12.67 -1.67
N TYR A 228 -6.00 12.70 -0.36
CA TYR A 228 -4.69 13.09 0.18
C TYR A 228 -3.53 12.24 -0.38
N LYS A 229 -3.80 11.02 -0.86
CA LYS A 229 -2.75 10.14 -1.38
C LYS A 229 -2.08 10.76 -2.60
N ILE A 230 -2.79 11.49 -3.46
CA ILE A 230 -2.19 12.09 -4.66
C ILE A 230 -1.25 13.28 -4.36
N ASP A 231 -1.27 13.79 -3.12
CA ASP A 231 -0.40 14.90 -2.69
C ASP A 231 1.07 14.48 -2.50
N TYR A 232 1.37 13.17 -2.53
CA TYR A 232 2.73 12.64 -2.50
C TYR A 232 3.16 12.36 -3.92
N SER A 233 4.12 13.08 -4.48
CA SER A 233 4.43 13.03 -5.92
C SER A 233 5.94 12.86 -6.15
N PRO A 234 6.38 12.17 -7.22
CA PRO A 234 5.58 11.58 -8.31
C PRO A 234 4.90 10.26 -7.95
N GLN A 235 3.73 10.00 -8.55
CA GLN A 235 3.03 8.71 -8.43
C GLN A 235 2.79 8.06 -9.77
N PHE A 236 2.63 6.75 -9.69
CA PHE A 236 2.22 5.89 -10.78
C PHE A 236 0.99 5.10 -10.36
N VAL A 237 0.10 4.86 -11.31
CA VAL A 237 -1.09 4.05 -11.16
C VAL A 237 -0.93 2.78 -12.00
N LEU A 238 -1.34 1.64 -11.44
CA LEU A 238 -1.38 0.38 -12.17
C LEU A 238 -2.60 0.38 -13.09
N ASP A 239 -2.37 0.32 -14.39
CA ASP A 239 -3.43 0.20 -15.39
C ASP A 239 -4.18 -1.13 -15.19
N PRO A 240 -5.51 -1.12 -14.96
CA PRO A 240 -6.26 -2.34 -14.61
C PRO A 240 -6.24 -3.43 -15.69
N GLU A 241 -6.03 -3.06 -16.95
CA GLU A 241 -6.11 -3.95 -18.11
C GLU A 241 -4.75 -4.50 -18.53
N SER A 242 -3.79 -3.61 -18.74
CA SER A 242 -2.46 -3.98 -19.22
C SER A 242 -1.51 -4.38 -18.10
N LEU A 243 -1.86 -4.10 -16.83
CA LEU A 243 -1.00 -4.31 -15.66
C LEU A 243 0.35 -3.57 -15.75
N THR A 244 0.42 -2.53 -16.57
CA THR A 244 1.58 -1.64 -16.64
C THR A 244 1.40 -0.43 -15.72
N TRP A 245 2.52 0.16 -15.31
CA TRP A 245 2.51 1.38 -14.52
C TRP A 245 2.53 2.61 -15.42
N ASP A 246 1.51 3.45 -15.31
CA ASP A 246 1.44 4.76 -15.97
C ASP A 246 1.53 5.89 -14.93
N PRO A 247 2.00 7.10 -15.31
CA PRO A 247 1.98 8.26 -14.41
C PRO A 247 0.56 8.58 -13.91
N LEU A 248 0.42 8.86 -12.61
CA LEU A 248 -0.80 9.45 -12.05
C LEU A 248 -0.64 10.98 -12.09
N ASP A 249 -0.80 11.54 -13.28
CA ASP A 249 -0.66 12.97 -13.56
C ASP A 249 -2.03 13.64 -13.76
N ARG A 250 -2.01 14.90 -14.20
CA ARG A 250 -3.22 15.69 -14.40
C ARG A 250 -4.11 15.10 -15.50
N ASP A 251 -3.54 14.55 -16.56
CA ASP A 251 -4.31 13.99 -17.67
C ASP A 251 -5.07 12.73 -17.20
N MET A 252 -4.43 11.91 -16.37
CA MET A 252 -5.06 10.76 -15.74
C MET A 252 -6.17 11.19 -14.78
N LEU A 253 -5.92 12.18 -13.92
CA LEU A 253 -6.92 12.71 -12.98
C LEU A 253 -8.14 13.31 -13.70
N ASP A 254 -7.91 14.07 -14.79
CA ASP A 254 -8.98 14.66 -15.61
C ASP A 254 -9.84 13.57 -16.29
N LEU A 255 -9.28 12.38 -16.56
CA LEU A 255 -10.05 11.22 -17.04
C LEU A 255 -10.89 10.59 -15.92
N LEU A 256 -10.32 10.45 -14.73
CA LEU A 256 -11.02 9.93 -13.56
C LEU A 256 -12.18 10.83 -13.10
N ASP A 257 -12.06 12.15 -13.29
CA ASP A 257 -13.15 13.09 -13.03
C ASP A 257 -14.35 12.86 -13.97
N LYS A 258 -14.10 12.35 -15.18
CA LYS A 258 -15.11 12.17 -16.24
C LYS A 258 -15.68 10.75 -16.32
N LYS A 259 -14.93 9.74 -15.87
CA LYS A 259 -15.25 8.33 -16.05
C LYS A 259 -15.17 7.59 -14.72
N PRO A 260 -16.16 6.73 -14.40
CA PRO A 260 -16.11 5.93 -13.18
C PRO A 260 -14.92 4.95 -13.20
N PHE A 261 -14.60 4.40 -14.38
CA PHE A 261 -13.49 3.48 -14.60
C PHE A 261 -12.59 3.99 -15.74
N VAL A 262 -11.27 3.96 -15.51
CA VAL A 262 -10.25 4.43 -16.45
C VAL A 262 -9.17 3.35 -16.59
N SER A 263 -8.82 3.06 -17.84
CA SER A 263 -7.62 2.33 -18.21
C SER A 263 -6.96 3.06 -19.37
N LEU A 264 -5.74 3.55 -19.17
CA LEU A 264 -5.02 4.31 -20.18
C LEU A 264 -4.67 3.44 -21.39
N SER A 265 -4.47 2.13 -21.20
CA SER A 265 -4.25 1.20 -22.32
C SER A 265 -5.50 1.09 -23.21
N LEU A 266 -6.71 1.06 -22.64
CA LEU A 266 -7.96 1.11 -23.40
C LEU A 266 -8.20 2.46 -24.06
N GLU A 267 -7.90 3.57 -23.38
CA GLU A 267 -8.02 4.91 -23.97
C GLU A 267 -7.10 5.07 -25.19
N LYS A 268 -5.84 4.62 -25.09
CA LYS A 268 -4.89 4.59 -26.21
C LYS A 268 -5.42 3.73 -27.38
N LYS A 269 -5.96 2.54 -27.08
CA LYS A 269 -6.52 1.64 -28.10
C LYS A 269 -7.72 2.27 -28.83
N LYS A 270 -8.65 2.88 -28.09
CA LYS A 270 -9.82 3.57 -28.67
C LYS A 270 -9.40 4.73 -29.57
N ALA A 271 -8.40 5.52 -29.16
CA ALA A 271 -7.89 6.63 -29.97
C ALA A 271 -7.32 6.14 -31.32
N ILE A 272 -6.56 5.04 -31.29
CA ILE A 272 -6.01 4.41 -32.51
C ILE A 272 -7.14 3.90 -33.42
N GLU A 273 -8.13 3.21 -32.87
CA GLU A 273 -9.27 2.66 -33.63
C GLU A 273 -10.17 3.76 -34.22
N SER A 274 -10.24 4.92 -33.57
CA SER A 274 -11.04 6.07 -34.02
C SER A 274 -10.32 6.93 -35.06
N GLY A 275 -9.06 6.62 -35.39
CA GLY A 275 -8.25 7.36 -36.37
C GLY A 275 -7.78 8.74 -35.89
N ASP A 276 -7.92 9.04 -34.59
CA ASP A 276 -7.54 10.31 -34.01
C ASP A 276 -6.03 10.32 -33.69
N ASN A 277 -5.22 10.63 -34.71
CA ASN A 277 -3.80 10.92 -34.53
C ASN A 277 -3.59 12.38 -34.05
N LYS A 278 -4.15 12.73 -32.89
CA LYS A 278 -3.78 13.96 -32.16
C LYS A 278 -3.67 13.70 -30.65
N PRO A 279 -2.69 14.34 -29.96
CA PRO A 279 -2.64 14.30 -28.51
C PRO A 279 -3.89 14.98 -27.93
N PRO A 280 -4.36 14.57 -26.74
CA PRO A 280 -5.71 14.90 -26.31
C PRO A 280 -5.84 16.38 -25.94
N VAL A 281 -6.68 17.11 -26.68
CA VAL A 281 -7.25 18.39 -26.25
C VAL A 281 -8.76 18.36 -26.51
N LEU A 282 -9.49 18.44 -25.39
CA LEU A 282 -10.86 18.91 -25.12
C LEU A 282 -11.87 19.10 -26.26
N SER A 283 -13.05 18.45 -26.13
CA SER A 283 -14.40 19.03 -25.91
C SER A 283 -15.43 17.90 -26.17
N GLU A 284 -16.46 17.60 -25.37
CA GLU A 284 -17.65 18.40 -25.02
C GLU A 284 -18.38 17.83 -23.79
N GLU A 285 -19.18 18.70 -23.16
CA GLU A 285 -19.97 18.52 -21.95
C GLU A 285 -21.22 17.63 -22.13
N ILE A 286 -21.52 16.77 -21.15
CA ILE A 286 -22.88 16.24 -20.94
C ILE A 286 -23.27 16.41 -19.47
N LYS A 287 -24.44 17.02 -19.28
CA LYS A 287 -25.02 17.51 -18.02
C LYS A 287 -25.32 16.39 -17.01
N MET A 288 -25.03 16.70 -15.74
CA MET A 288 -25.45 15.96 -14.55
C MET A 288 -26.93 16.20 -14.18
N SER A 289 -27.52 15.21 -13.53
CA SER A 289 -28.64 15.39 -12.59
C SER A 289 -28.34 14.69 -11.25
N ASP A 290 -28.42 15.49 -10.19
CA ASP A 290 -28.34 15.22 -8.74
C ASP A 290 -29.42 14.19 -8.31
N SER A 291 -29.35 13.37 -7.25
CA SER A 291 -28.83 13.50 -5.87
C SER A 291 -28.96 12.15 -5.14
N SER A 292 -28.11 11.88 -4.13
CA SER A 292 -28.49 11.48 -2.75
C SER A 292 -27.35 10.78 -1.98
N GLU A 293 -27.33 11.06 -0.68
CA GLU A 293 -26.29 10.80 0.32
C GLU A 293 -26.07 9.31 0.64
N VAL A 294 -24.82 8.90 0.87
CA VAL A 294 -24.50 7.58 1.46
C VAL A 294 -23.57 7.74 2.66
N LYS A 295 -24.10 7.32 3.82
CA LYS A 295 -23.38 7.12 5.09
C LYS A 295 -22.46 5.89 4.95
N GLY A 296 -21.18 6.07 5.25
CA GLY A 296 -20.24 4.96 5.40
C GLY A 296 -20.47 4.24 6.72
N SER A 297 -20.97 3.01 6.64
CA SER A 297 -20.97 2.03 7.72
C SER A 297 -20.07 0.89 7.27
N ASP A 298 -19.07 0.59 8.09
CA ASP A 298 -18.23 -0.58 7.98
C ASP A 298 -19.14 -1.82 8.13
N SER A 299 -19.19 -2.67 7.10
CA SER A 299 -19.95 -3.91 7.15
C SER A 299 -19.04 -5.07 6.79
N SER A 300 -18.77 -5.87 7.81
CA SER A 300 -18.32 -7.26 7.72
C SER A 300 -18.88 -7.95 6.47
N LEU A 301 -17.97 -8.37 5.59
CA LEU A 301 -18.27 -9.16 4.40
C LEU A 301 -18.71 -10.56 4.84
N SER A 302 -20.01 -10.73 5.03
CA SER A 302 -20.71 -12.00 4.88
C SER A 302 -21.82 -11.76 3.87
N GLY A 303 -21.50 -11.93 2.60
CA GLY A 303 -22.43 -11.88 1.49
C GLY A 303 -22.16 -13.09 0.61
N ASP A 304 -23.03 -14.08 0.70
CA ASP A 304 -23.21 -15.10 -0.33
C ASP A 304 -23.69 -14.37 -1.60
N GLU A 305 -22.77 -14.11 -2.53
CA GLU A 305 -23.08 -13.76 -3.92
C GLU A 305 -22.60 -14.92 -4.80
N GLU A 306 -23.44 -15.94 -4.94
CA GLU A 306 -23.40 -16.84 -6.09
C GLU A 306 -23.83 -16.05 -7.33
N ASP A 307 -22.86 -15.54 -8.11
CA ASP A 307 -22.99 -15.36 -9.57
C ASP A 307 -21.64 -14.91 -10.19
N GLY A 308 -20.83 -15.89 -10.59
CA GLY A 308 -19.58 -15.65 -11.33
C GLY A 308 -18.77 -16.91 -11.60
N ASP A 309 -19.38 -17.98 -12.13
CA ASP A 309 -18.81 -19.35 -12.17
C ASP A 309 -17.40 -19.49 -12.77
N TRP A 310 -16.92 -18.54 -13.60
CA TRP A 310 -15.60 -18.66 -14.22
C TRP A 310 -14.95 -17.32 -14.59
N LEU A 311 -13.75 -17.06 -14.06
CA LEU A 311 -12.99 -15.80 -14.21
C LEU A 311 -12.81 -15.35 -15.66
N PHE A 312 -12.60 -16.27 -16.60
CA PHE A 312 -12.40 -15.93 -18.01
C PHE A 312 -13.65 -15.36 -18.69
N THR A 313 -14.83 -15.51 -18.09
CA THR A 313 -16.10 -14.92 -18.56
C THR A 313 -16.55 -13.72 -17.75
N SER A 314 -15.88 -13.43 -16.61
CA SER A 314 -16.22 -12.31 -15.74
C SER A 314 -16.06 -10.94 -16.42
N GLY A 315 -15.16 -10.85 -17.41
CA GLY A 315 -14.75 -9.56 -17.97
C GLY A 315 -14.00 -8.67 -16.98
N MET A 316 -13.47 -9.27 -15.91
CA MET A 316 -12.59 -8.62 -14.94
C MET A 316 -11.36 -8.04 -15.67
N PRO A 317 -11.03 -6.75 -15.47
CA PRO A 317 -9.90 -6.10 -16.13
C PRO A 317 -8.60 -6.87 -15.97
N GLY A 318 -7.83 -6.96 -17.05
CA GLY A 318 -6.49 -7.54 -17.11
C GLY A 318 -6.40 -9.02 -16.72
N ILE A 319 -7.49 -9.75 -16.92
CA ILE A 319 -7.48 -11.21 -17.06
C ILE A 319 -7.20 -11.55 -18.52
N PRO A 320 -6.18 -12.38 -18.82
CA PRO A 320 -5.90 -12.81 -20.18
C PRO A 320 -7.08 -13.58 -20.80
N PRO A 321 -7.32 -13.48 -22.12
CA PRO A 321 -8.34 -14.29 -22.78
C PRO A 321 -8.07 -15.79 -22.61
N VAL A 322 -9.13 -16.59 -22.47
CA VAL A 322 -8.99 -18.06 -22.34
C VAL A 322 -8.25 -18.69 -23.52
N THR A 323 -8.32 -18.09 -24.71
CA THR A 323 -7.57 -18.56 -25.88
C THR A 323 -6.07 -18.48 -25.68
N LEU A 324 -5.58 -17.47 -24.96
CA LEU A 324 -4.18 -17.36 -24.56
C LEU A 324 -3.88 -18.34 -23.42
N ALA A 325 -4.76 -18.42 -22.42
CA ALA A 325 -4.59 -19.35 -21.30
C ALA A 325 -4.47 -20.81 -21.74
N ALA A 326 -5.20 -21.20 -22.79
CA ALA A 326 -5.13 -22.53 -23.38
C ALA A 326 -3.77 -22.86 -24.04
N THR A 327 -2.86 -21.90 -24.16
CA THR A 327 -1.51 -22.09 -24.69
C THR A 327 -0.43 -22.20 -23.60
N TRP A 328 -0.79 -21.99 -22.33
CA TRP A 328 0.15 -22.09 -21.23
C TRP A 328 0.55 -23.54 -20.97
N ASP A 329 1.83 -23.75 -20.76
CA ASP A 329 2.36 -25.01 -20.25
C ASP A 329 2.16 -25.05 -18.74
N MET A 330 1.08 -25.72 -18.34
CA MET A 330 0.71 -25.89 -16.94
C MET A 330 0.97 -27.31 -16.46
N ASP A 331 1.67 -28.14 -17.23
CA ASP A 331 1.87 -29.57 -16.90
C ASP A 331 2.82 -29.73 -15.71
N HIS A 332 3.69 -28.75 -15.48
CA HIS A 332 4.77 -28.79 -14.49
C HIS A 332 4.53 -27.92 -13.25
N ILE A 333 3.28 -27.51 -12.97
CA ILE A 333 2.97 -26.74 -11.77
C ILE A 333 3.07 -27.67 -10.55
N ALA A 334 3.81 -27.24 -9.53
CA ALA A 334 4.07 -28.05 -8.36
C ALA A 334 2.78 -28.32 -7.55
N LEU A 335 2.59 -29.57 -7.15
CA LEU A 335 1.50 -30.06 -6.33
C LEU A 335 2.03 -30.64 -5.02
N LYS A 336 1.40 -30.27 -3.92
CA LYS A 336 1.65 -30.86 -2.61
C LYS A 336 0.42 -31.61 -2.11
N ILE A 337 0.52 -32.93 -1.99
CA ILE A 337 -0.60 -33.80 -1.60
C ILE A 337 -0.52 -34.18 -0.11
N ALA A 338 0.68 -34.28 0.44
CA ALA A 338 0.90 -34.63 1.84
C ALA A 338 1.90 -33.66 2.50
N PRO A 339 1.77 -33.36 3.82
CA PRO A 339 2.64 -32.41 4.49
C PRO A 339 4.13 -32.75 4.41
N GLU A 340 4.46 -34.04 4.48
CA GLU A 340 5.82 -34.61 4.53
C GLU A 340 6.13 -35.49 3.29
N GLY A 341 5.34 -35.37 2.22
CA GLY A 341 5.53 -36.11 0.97
C GLY A 341 6.36 -35.37 -0.08
N PRO A 342 6.71 -36.03 -1.19
CA PRO A 342 7.31 -35.37 -2.35
C PRO A 342 6.32 -34.37 -2.98
N LEU A 343 6.85 -33.43 -3.76
CA LEU A 343 6.06 -32.64 -4.70
C LEU A 343 5.81 -33.46 -5.96
N TYR A 344 4.61 -33.30 -6.52
CA TYR A 344 4.20 -33.88 -7.80
C TYR A 344 3.99 -32.76 -8.81
N GLU A 345 3.85 -33.13 -10.07
CA GLU A 345 3.47 -32.20 -11.13
C GLU A 345 1.98 -32.34 -11.43
N THR A 346 1.38 -31.27 -11.96
CA THR A 346 -0.03 -31.29 -12.39
C THR A 346 -0.31 -32.38 -13.42
N SER A 347 0.66 -32.69 -14.30
CA SER A 347 0.57 -33.81 -15.24
C SER A 347 0.58 -35.21 -14.61
N ASP A 348 0.96 -35.35 -13.33
CA ASP A 348 0.90 -36.63 -12.63
C ASP A 348 -0.54 -37.03 -12.26
N LEU A 349 -1.49 -36.10 -12.36
CA LEU A 349 -2.89 -36.35 -12.03
C LEU A 349 -3.61 -37.09 -13.17
N VAL A 350 -4.27 -38.20 -12.84
CA VAL A 350 -5.00 -39.05 -13.80
C VAL A 350 -6.01 -38.25 -14.63
N SER A 351 -6.69 -37.28 -14.02
CA SER A 351 -7.72 -36.46 -14.69
C SER A 351 -7.18 -35.22 -15.40
N TRP A 352 -5.86 -35.01 -15.44
CA TRP A 352 -5.25 -33.78 -15.96
C TRP A 352 -5.58 -33.52 -17.43
N ASP A 353 -5.59 -34.57 -18.25
CA ASP A 353 -5.84 -34.49 -19.69
C ASP A 353 -7.26 -34.88 -20.11
N GLU A 354 -8.17 -35.12 -19.15
CA GLU A 354 -9.56 -35.47 -19.45
C GLU A 354 -10.34 -34.31 -20.08
N ARG A 355 -9.99 -33.06 -19.73
CA ARG A 355 -10.64 -31.84 -20.21
C ARG A 355 -9.63 -30.71 -20.40
N GLY A 356 -9.76 -29.96 -21.50
CA GLY A 356 -8.92 -28.80 -21.77
C GLY A 356 -9.28 -27.55 -20.97
N VAL A 357 -8.45 -26.50 -21.09
CA VAL A 357 -8.67 -25.19 -20.42
C VAL A 357 -10.01 -24.54 -20.75
N LYS A 358 -10.52 -24.74 -21.98
CA LYS A 358 -11.78 -24.16 -22.44
C LYS A 358 -13.02 -24.93 -21.98
N GLU A 359 -12.83 -26.09 -21.35
CA GLU A 359 -13.88 -27.01 -20.93
C GLU A 359 -14.13 -26.86 -19.42
N HIS A 360 -14.83 -25.78 -19.05
CA HIS A 360 -15.21 -25.52 -17.66
C HIS A 360 -16.54 -26.23 -17.29
N PRO A 361 -16.66 -26.85 -16.10
CA PRO A 361 -15.63 -27.01 -15.07
C PRO A 361 -14.67 -28.17 -15.37
N GLY A 362 -13.41 -28.03 -14.96
CA GLY A 362 -12.35 -29.03 -15.10
C GLY A 362 -11.10 -28.65 -14.30
N LEU A 363 -10.24 -29.61 -14.00
CA LEU A 363 -9.05 -29.35 -13.20
C LEU A 363 -8.06 -28.41 -13.93
N LYS A 364 -7.78 -28.68 -15.20
CA LYS A 364 -6.89 -27.85 -16.04
C LYS A 364 -7.46 -26.44 -16.24
N SER A 365 -8.79 -26.28 -16.29
CA SER A 365 -9.43 -24.95 -16.35
C SER A 365 -9.39 -24.19 -15.02
N ALA A 366 -9.51 -24.87 -13.87
CA ALA A 366 -9.33 -24.27 -12.55
C ALA A 366 -7.88 -23.84 -12.27
N VAL A 367 -6.90 -24.64 -12.70
CA VAL A 367 -5.48 -24.25 -12.63
C VAL A 367 -5.20 -23.05 -13.54
N ALA A 368 -5.75 -23.03 -14.75
CA ALA A 368 -5.64 -21.86 -15.63
C ALA A 368 -6.25 -20.59 -15.02
N GLU A 369 -7.37 -20.72 -14.30
CA GLU A 369 -7.98 -19.60 -13.57
C GLU A 369 -7.08 -19.07 -12.45
N LEU A 370 -6.45 -19.98 -11.68
CA LEU A 370 -5.45 -19.60 -10.68
C LEU A 370 -4.27 -18.85 -11.31
N VAL A 371 -3.71 -19.37 -12.42
CA VAL A 371 -2.61 -18.74 -13.14
C VAL A 371 -3.03 -17.38 -13.71
N ALA A 372 -4.23 -17.27 -14.26
CA ALA A 372 -4.76 -16.01 -14.78
C ALA A 372 -4.98 -14.95 -13.68
N ALA A 373 -5.42 -15.37 -12.49
CA ALA A 373 -5.64 -14.49 -11.35
C ALA A 373 -4.33 -14.01 -10.71
N THR A 374 -3.31 -14.86 -10.67
CA THR A 374 -2.01 -14.59 -10.03
C THR A 374 -1.01 -13.92 -10.95
N GLY A 375 -1.03 -14.26 -12.24
CA GLY A 375 -0.09 -13.80 -13.25
C GLY A 375 0.64 -14.99 -13.91
N PRO A 376 0.64 -15.12 -15.25
CA PRO A 376 1.33 -16.21 -15.94
C PRO A 376 2.85 -16.16 -15.79
N ASP A 377 3.41 -15.00 -15.46
CA ASP A 377 4.82 -14.78 -15.14
C ASP A 377 5.26 -15.38 -13.81
N LEU A 378 4.31 -15.80 -12.96
CA LEU A 378 4.56 -16.44 -11.67
C LEU A 378 4.32 -17.96 -11.70
N MET A 379 3.98 -18.53 -12.86
CA MET A 379 3.56 -19.92 -12.98
C MET A 379 4.58 -20.92 -12.43
N ASP A 380 5.88 -20.65 -12.61
CA ASP A 380 7.00 -21.45 -12.11
C ASP A 380 7.20 -21.34 -10.58
N ARG A 381 6.50 -20.41 -9.92
CA ARG A 381 6.55 -20.16 -8.47
C ARG A 381 5.29 -20.60 -7.74
N ILE A 382 4.29 -21.11 -8.47
CA ILE A 382 3.05 -21.60 -7.89
C ILE A 382 3.26 -23.02 -7.37
N CYS A 383 2.78 -23.26 -6.15
CA CYS A 383 2.59 -24.59 -5.59
C CYS A 383 1.14 -24.72 -5.12
N ILE A 384 0.40 -25.71 -5.63
CA ILE A 384 -0.97 -25.99 -5.21
C ILE A 384 -0.92 -27.01 -4.07
N ASP A 385 -1.30 -26.57 -2.88
CA ASP A 385 -1.25 -27.39 -1.66
C ASP A 385 -2.63 -27.98 -1.33
N PHE A 386 -2.78 -29.28 -1.60
CA PHE A 386 -3.93 -30.09 -1.22
C PHE A 386 -3.73 -30.81 0.13
N ALA A 387 -2.59 -30.62 0.80
CA ALA A 387 -2.32 -31.29 2.05
C ALA A 387 -3.31 -30.81 3.14
N PRO A 388 -3.84 -31.73 3.97
CA PRO A 388 -4.72 -31.34 5.07
C PRO A 388 -3.97 -30.42 6.04
N LYS A 389 -4.56 -29.25 6.33
CA LYS A 389 -4.06 -28.34 7.35
C LYS A 389 -4.17 -29.03 8.72
N ARG A 390 -3.05 -29.16 9.44
CA ARG A 390 -3.01 -29.73 10.80
C ARG A 390 -3.68 -28.83 11.82
#